data_AF-A0A0C9SMY8-F1
#
_entry.id   AF-A0A0C9SMY8-F1
#
_cell.length_a   1.000
_cell.length_b   1.000
_cell.length_c   1.000
_cell.angle_alpha   90.00
_cell.angle_beta   90.00
_cell.angle_gamma   90.00
#
_symmetry.space_group_name_H-M   'P 1'
#
loop_
_entity.id
_entity.type
_entity.pdbx_description
1 polymer ?
#
loop_
_entity_poly.entity_id
_entity_poly.type
_entity_poly.pdbx_seq_one_letter_code
_entity_poly.pdbx_strand_id
1 'polypeptide(L)'
;IYKSDLFQLAINEMWFANHHDEGVVYHRYFNPIPTTTLALLLAVCCIDEWATGIKSDIKFTAAAYTTVYKDHLVSLHAFDQHTAAYDLLGQIQQTLHDNVR
;
A
#
# COMPACT_ATOMS: atom_id res chain seq x y z
N ILE A 1 6.77 6.30 -14.11
CA ILE A 1 5.87 5.37 -14.83
C ILE A 1 6.20 3.92 -14.50
N TYR A 2 7.46 3.59 -14.18
CA TYR A 2 7.79 2.44 -13.32
C TYR A 2 7.02 2.52 -11.98
N LYS A 3 6.49 1.39 -11.49
CA LYS A 3 5.84 1.15 -10.16
C LYS A 3 4.32 1.00 -10.05
N SER A 4 3.47 1.08 -11.09
CA SER A 4 2.03 0.77 -10.90
C SER A 4 1.79 -0.73 -10.70
N ASP A 5 2.44 -1.58 -11.48
CA ASP A 5 2.06 -2.99 -11.58
C ASP A 5 2.39 -3.77 -10.31
N LEU A 6 3.50 -3.45 -9.65
CA LEU A 6 3.87 -4.08 -8.39
C LEU A 6 2.88 -3.74 -7.27
N PHE A 7 2.48 -2.46 -7.18
CA PHE A 7 1.50 -2.04 -6.17
C PHE A 7 0.12 -2.61 -6.46
N GLN A 8 -0.29 -2.66 -7.74
CA GLN A 8 -1.54 -3.30 -8.12
C GLN A 8 -1.53 -4.80 -7.81
N LEU A 9 -0.45 -5.51 -8.17
CA LEU A 9 -0.28 -6.92 -7.89
C LEU A 9 -0.35 -7.19 -6.39
N ALA A 10 0.38 -6.43 -5.59
CA ALA A 10 0.41 -6.60 -4.15
C ALA A 10 -0.94 -6.29 -3.49
N ILE A 11 -1.66 -5.24 -3.93
CA ILE A 11 -3.02 -4.97 -3.44
C ILE A 11 -3.96 -6.12 -3.75
N ASN A 12 -3.91 -6.63 -4.99
CA ASN A 12 -4.76 -7.74 -5.41
C ASN A 12 -4.45 -8.99 -4.58
N GLU A 13 -3.18 -9.35 -4.42
CA GLU A 13 -2.78 -10.56 -3.68
C GLU A 13 -3.04 -10.47 -2.17
N MET A 14 -2.92 -9.27 -1.57
CA MET A 14 -3.02 -9.12 -0.11
C MET A 14 -4.45 -8.81 0.38
N TRP A 15 -5.25 -8.08 -0.39
CA TRP A 15 -6.57 -7.59 0.06
C TRP A 15 -7.75 -7.98 -0.84
N PHE A 16 -7.51 -8.51 -2.03
CA PHE A 16 -8.55 -8.81 -3.03
C PHE A 16 -8.37 -10.16 -3.74
N ALA A 17 -7.61 -11.10 -3.17
CA ALA A 17 -7.31 -12.37 -3.85
C ALA A 17 -8.52 -13.31 -3.83
N ASN A 18 -9.32 -13.25 -2.76
CA ASN A 18 -10.49 -14.10 -2.55
C ASN A 18 -11.69 -13.32 -2.03
N HIS A 19 -12.88 -13.91 -2.20
CA HIS A 19 -14.16 -13.35 -1.75
C HIS A 19 -14.29 -13.14 -0.24
N HIS A 20 -13.39 -13.70 0.56
CA HIS A 20 -13.34 -13.52 2.01
C HIS A 20 -12.32 -12.46 2.46
N ASP A 21 -11.52 -11.93 1.54
CA ASP A 21 -10.49 -10.95 1.89
C ASP A 21 -11.12 -9.62 2.27
N GLU A 22 -10.42 -8.86 3.10
CA GLU A 22 -10.97 -7.66 3.74
C GLU A 22 -11.36 -6.60 2.71
N GLY A 23 -10.63 -6.48 1.61
CA GLY A 23 -10.95 -5.56 0.51
C GLY A 23 -12.24 -5.94 -0.22
N VAL A 24 -12.62 -7.22 -0.23
CA VAL A 24 -13.88 -7.69 -0.84
C VAL A 24 -15.03 -7.60 0.17
N VAL A 25 -14.84 -8.10 1.38
CA VAL A 25 -15.88 -8.13 2.43
C VAL A 25 -16.23 -6.71 2.89
N TYR A 26 -15.22 -5.86 3.06
CA TYR A 26 -15.36 -4.48 3.53
C TYR A 26 -15.13 -3.47 2.41
N HIS A 27 -15.52 -3.81 1.18
CA HIS A 27 -15.29 -3.03 -0.04
C HIS A 27 -15.54 -1.52 0.09
N ARG A 28 -16.62 -1.12 0.78
CA ARG A 28 -16.94 0.29 1.02
C ARG A 28 -15.83 1.07 1.73
N TYR A 29 -15.08 0.41 2.61
CA TYR A 29 -13.96 1.01 3.34
C TYR A 29 -12.66 1.01 2.52
N PHE A 30 -12.64 0.31 1.39
CA PHE A 30 -11.51 0.27 0.48
C PHE A 30 -11.70 1.11 -0.79
N ASN A 31 -12.80 1.88 -0.88
CA ASN A 31 -13.10 2.74 -2.02
C ASN A 31 -13.11 4.23 -1.61
N PRO A 32 -12.07 5.02 -1.96
CA PRO A 32 -10.83 4.61 -2.61
C PRO A 32 -9.87 3.90 -1.63
N ILE A 33 -8.76 3.31 -2.12
CA ILE A 33 -7.82 2.56 -1.26
C ILE A 33 -7.34 3.45 -0.10
N PRO A 34 -7.46 3.04 1.17
CA PRO A 34 -7.10 3.88 2.31
C PRO A 34 -5.62 4.22 2.33
N THR A 35 -5.30 5.43 2.80
CA THR A 35 -3.90 5.86 3.01
C THR A 35 -3.17 4.92 3.97
N THR A 36 -3.87 4.35 4.94
CA THR A 36 -3.35 3.34 5.86
C THR A 36 -2.95 2.05 5.13
N THR A 37 -3.77 1.58 4.20
CA THR A 37 -3.47 0.39 3.37
C THR A 37 -2.26 0.67 2.47
N LEU A 38 -2.17 1.86 1.88
CA LEU A 38 -0.98 2.26 1.10
C LEU A 38 0.29 2.36 1.95
N ALA A 39 0.22 2.93 3.14
CA ALA A 39 1.38 2.99 4.04
C ALA A 39 1.84 1.60 4.46
N LEU A 40 0.90 0.69 4.71
CA LEU A 40 1.21 -0.71 5.04
C LEU A 40 1.84 -1.42 3.84
N LEU A 41 1.28 -1.25 2.65
CA LEU A 41 1.84 -1.77 1.41
C LEU A 41 3.27 -1.27 1.19
N LEU A 42 3.53 0.02 1.38
CA LEU A 42 4.89 0.58 1.28
C LEU A 42 5.83 -0.06 2.29
N ALA A 43 5.39 -0.23 3.54
CA ALA A 43 6.20 -0.88 4.58
C ALA A 43 6.54 -2.35 4.22
N VAL A 44 5.61 -3.07 3.58
CA VAL A 44 5.83 -4.45 3.10
C VAL A 44 6.69 -4.49 1.84
N CYS A 45 6.49 -3.59 0.89
CA CYS A 45 7.32 -3.51 -0.32
C CYS A 45 8.75 -3.03 -0.02
N CYS A 46 8.97 -2.31 1.08
CA CYS A 46 10.27 -1.85 1.54
C CYS A 46 10.94 -2.81 2.53
N ILE A 47 10.48 -4.07 2.65
CA ILE A 47 11.16 -5.06 3.50
C ILE A 47 12.60 -5.25 2.98
N ASP A 48 13.57 -5.09 3.89
CA ASP A 48 15.01 -5.29 3.67
C ASP A 48 15.38 -6.70 3.18
N GLU A 49 14.42 -7.63 3.18
CA GLU A 49 14.51 -8.99 2.66
C GLU A 49 15.01 -9.03 1.21
N TRP A 50 14.79 -7.95 0.45
CA TRP A 50 15.31 -7.81 -0.92
C TRP A 50 16.38 -6.71 -1.07
N ALA A 51 16.72 -5.98 0.00
CA ALA A 51 17.69 -4.88 -0.06
C ALA A 51 19.09 -5.34 -0.51
N THR A 52 19.44 -6.61 -0.25
CA THR A 52 20.72 -7.22 -0.62
C THR A 52 20.65 -8.05 -1.91
N GLY A 53 19.48 -8.19 -2.53
CA GLY A 53 19.24 -9.09 -3.65
C GLY A 53 19.16 -10.58 -3.28
N ILE A 54 19.26 -10.93 -1.99
CA ILE A 54 19.15 -12.30 -1.48
C ILE A 54 18.01 -12.33 -0.47
N LYS A 55 16.97 -13.13 -0.77
CA LYS A 55 15.81 -13.33 0.10
C LYS A 55 16.27 -13.81 1.48
N SER A 56 16.16 -12.93 2.47
CA SER A 56 16.43 -13.23 3.87
C SER A 56 15.11 -13.33 4.63
N ASP A 57 14.89 -14.42 5.38
CA ASP A 57 13.64 -14.64 6.13
C ASP A 57 13.52 -13.65 7.31
N ILE A 58 13.09 -12.42 6.99
CA ILE A 58 12.83 -11.36 7.95
C ILE A 58 11.35 -11.42 8.32
N LYS A 59 11.06 -11.68 9.60
CA LYS A 59 9.69 -11.70 10.08
C LYS A 59 9.09 -10.29 10.04
N PHE A 60 8.09 -10.10 9.19
CA PHE A 60 7.25 -8.91 9.22
C PHE A 60 6.42 -8.92 10.52
N THR A 61 6.81 -8.07 11.46
CA THR A 61 6.11 -7.92 12.76
C THR A 61 5.75 -6.46 12.99
N ALA A 62 4.63 -6.23 13.66
CA ALA A 62 4.22 -4.87 14.04
C ALA A 62 5.32 -4.17 14.85
N ALA A 63 5.99 -4.87 15.78
CA ALA A 63 7.06 -4.30 16.59
C ALA A 63 8.24 -3.77 15.75
N ALA A 64 8.63 -4.49 14.70
CA ALA A 64 9.75 -4.10 13.85
C ALA A 64 9.39 -3.00 12.84
N TYR A 65 8.16 -3.02 12.29
CA TYR A 65 7.78 -2.16 11.16
C TYR A 65 6.83 -1.01 11.54
N THR A 66 6.46 -0.85 12.82
CA THR A 66 5.60 0.27 13.26
C THR A 66 6.20 1.63 12.90
N THR A 67 7.51 1.81 13.08
CA THR A 67 8.17 3.09 12.76
C THR A 67 8.14 3.36 11.26
N VAL A 68 8.53 2.37 10.45
CA VAL A 68 8.51 2.46 8.97
C VAL A 68 7.11 2.78 8.46
N TYR A 69 6.09 2.08 8.96
CA TYR A 69 4.69 2.34 8.64
C TYR A 69 4.26 3.79 8.96
N LYS A 70 4.61 4.28 10.16
CA LYS A 70 4.30 5.66 10.58
C LYS A 70 5.02 6.70 9.73
N ASP A 71 6.28 6.45 9.38
CA ASP A 71 7.06 7.34 8.52
C ASP A 71 6.46 7.42 7.12
N HIS A 72 5.99 6.30 6.57
CA HIS A 72 5.25 6.29 5.31
C HIS A 72 3.90 7.01 5.41
N LEU A 73 3.16 6.88 6.51
CA LEU A 73 1.94 7.66 6.72
C LEU A 73 2.20 9.17 6.71
N VAL A 74 3.23 9.62 7.44
CA VAL A 74 3.63 11.04 7.45
C VAL A 74 4.03 11.49 6.05
N SER A 75 4.80 10.67 5.33
CA SER A 75 5.25 10.97 3.97
C SER A 75 4.08 11.04 2.98
N LEU A 76 3.11 10.14 3.07
CA LEU A 76 1.90 10.14 2.23
C LEU A 76 1.03 11.36 2.51
N HIS A 77 0.87 11.74 3.79
CA HIS A 77 0.11 12.93 4.14
C HIS A 77 0.81 14.22 3.66
N ALA A 78 2.14 14.29 3.80
CA ALA A 78 2.91 15.39 3.24
C ALA A 78 2.78 15.42 1.71
N PHE A 79 2.88 14.28 1.02
CA PHE A 79 2.69 14.18 -0.43
C PHE A 79 1.32 14.68 -0.86
N ASP A 80 0.26 14.27 -0.16
CA ASP A 80 -1.10 14.73 -0.39
C ASP A 80 -1.20 16.25 -0.27
N GLN A 81 -0.68 16.83 0.81
CA GLN A 81 -0.66 18.28 1.01
C GLN A 81 0.10 19.03 -0.09
N HIS A 82 1.26 18.51 -0.52
CA HIS A 82 2.07 19.14 -1.57
C HIS A 82 1.45 19.01 -2.97
N THR A 83 0.61 18.00 -3.17
CA THR A 83 -0.02 17.70 -4.46
C THR A 83 -1.52 17.96 -4.48
N ALA A 84 -2.05 18.61 -3.43
CA ALA A 84 -3.47 18.85 -3.23
C ALA A 84 -4.13 19.59 -4.42
N ALA A 85 -3.39 20.48 -5.10
CA ALA A 85 -3.88 21.17 -6.29
C ALA A 85 -4.27 20.22 -7.45
N TYR A 86 -3.74 19.00 -7.44
CA TYR A 86 -3.95 17.99 -8.46
C TYR A 86 -4.59 16.71 -7.92
N ASP A 87 -4.82 16.60 -6.61
CA ASP A 87 -5.37 15.39 -5.97
C ASP A 87 -4.66 14.09 -6.40
N LEU A 88 -3.31 14.12 -6.45
CA LEU A 88 -2.55 12.97 -7.00
C LEU A 88 -2.69 11.74 -6.12
N LEU A 89 -2.73 11.90 -4.80
CA LEU A 89 -2.91 10.77 -3.90
C LEU A 89 -4.30 10.14 -4.09
N GLY A 90 -5.36 10.95 -4.14
CA GLY A 90 -6.72 10.46 -4.39
C GLY A 90 -6.83 9.72 -5.72
N GLN A 91 -6.21 10.24 -6.78
CA GLN A 91 -6.15 9.56 -8.08
C GLN A 91 -5.44 8.21 -8.02
N ILE A 92 -4.31 8.11 -7.31
CA ILE A 92 -3.60 6.83 -7.12
C ILE A 92 -4.48 5.84 -6.36
N GLN A 93 -5.11 6.28 -5.27
CA GLN A 93 -5.98 5.43 -4.44
C GLN A 93 -7.19 4.93 -5.23
N GLN A 94 -7.80 5.79 -6.05
CA GLN A 94 -8.92 5.41 -6.91
C GLN A 94 -8.46 4.47 -8.02
N THR A 95 -7.34 4.77 -8.68
CA THR A 95 -6.81 3.92 -9.76
C THR A 95 -6.49 2.51 -9.26
N LEU A 96 -5.90 2.39 -8.07
CA LEU A 96 -5.60 1.08 -7.49
C LEU A 96 -6.87 0.31 -7.13
N HIS A 97 -7.90 1.00 -6.63
CA HIS A 97 -9.19 0.41 -6.33
C HIS A 97 -9.92 -0.04 -7.60
N ASP A 98 -9.95 0.78 -8.64
CA ASP A 98 -10.70 0.48 -9.88
C ASP A 98 -10.10 -0.70 -10.66
N ASN A 99 -8.83 -1.04 -10.39
CA ASN A 99 -8.10 -2.14 -11.02
C ASN A 99 -8.00 -3.41 -10.15
N VAL A 100 -8.69 -3.46 -9.00
CA VAL A 100 -8.78 -4.70 -8.20
C VAL A 100 -9.56 -5.77 -8.96
N ARG A 101 -9.15 -7.02 -8.82
CA ARG A 101 -9.70 -8.17 -9.55
C ARG A 101 -10.56 -9.04 -8.67
#